data_AF-A0A940Y9S0-F1
#
_entry.id   AF-A0A940Y9S0-F1
#
_cell.length_a   1.000
_cell.length_b   1.000
_cell.length_c   1.000
_cell.angle_alpha   90.00
_cell.angle_beta   90.00
_cell.angle_gamma   90.00
#
_symmetry.space_group_name_H-M   'P 1'
#
loop_
_entity.id
_entity.type
_entity.pdbx_description
1 polymer ?
#
loop_
_entity_poly.entity_id
_entity_poly.type
_entity_poly.pdbx_seq_one_letter_code
_entity_poly.pdbx_strand_id
1 'polypeptide(L)'
;MTPLRLPPGTDLKAGLLALLAQPAWADGAFVVAGIGSLHGARLRLAAADAATEIAGPCELLSLQGTLSTDGAHLHAALADAQGRVWGGHLLDGNRVRTTAELLLAPLPGWRLSRAADAATGYAELVVRPRT
;
A
#
# COMPACT_ATOMS: atom_id res chain seq x y z
N MET A 1 2.34 -4.59 -16.63
CA MET A 1 1.53 -4.04 -15.52
C MET A 1 0.18 -4.75 -15.54
N THR A 2 -0.48 -4.88 -14.38
CA THR A 2 -1.73 -5.63 -14.22
C THR A 2 -2.74 -4.76 -13.47
N PRO A 3 -3.93 -4.48 -14.07
CA PRO A 3 -4.99 -3.79 -13.38
C PRO A 3 -5.66 -4.71 -12.35
N LEU A 4 -6.07 -4.14 -11.23
CA LEU A 4 -6.76 -4.82 -10.14
C LEU A 4 -7.85 -3.92 -9.57
N ARG A 5 -8.96 -4.52 -9.13
CA ARG A 5 -9.98 -3.83 -8.33
C ARG A 5 -10.16 -4.53 -7.00
N LEU A 6 -10.08 -3.78 -5.90
CA LEU A 6 -10.50 -4.27 -4.58
C LEU A 6 -11.97 -3.85 -4.33
N PRO A 7 -12.83 -4.77 -3.85
CA PRO A 7 -14.23 -4.50 -3.59
C PRO A 7 -14.43 -3.75 -2.25
N PRO A 8 -15.65 -3.22 -2.00
CA PRO A 8 -16.03 -2.68 -0.69
C PRO A 8 -15.71 -3.60 0.49
N GLY A 9 -15.31 -3.02 1.61
CA GLY A 9 -15.01 -3.71 2.87
C GLY A 9 -13.60 -4.31 2.96
N THR A 10 -12.91 -4.50 1.83
CA THR A 10 -11.52 -4.97 1.79
C THR A 10 -10.59 -3.93 2.39
N ASP A 11 -9.69 -4.36 3.28
CA ASP A 11 -8.57 -3.53 3.72
C ASP A 11 -7.53 -3.43 2.60
N LEU A 12 -7.11 -2.21 2.25
CA LEU A 12 -6.17 -1.97 1.15
C LEU A 12 -4.85 -2.74 1.33
N LYS A 13 -4.22 -2.62 2.50
CA LYS A 13 -2.89 -3.18 2.75
C LYS A 13 -2.97 -4.70 2.84
N ALA A 14 -3.92 -5.23 3.61
CA ALA A 14 -4.10 -6.67 3.74
C ALA A 14 -4.53 -7.32 2.41
N GLY A 15 -5.43 -6.67 1.67
CA GLY A 15 -5.90 -7.15 0.35
C GLY A 15 -4.78 -7.22 -0.68
N LEU A 16 -3.89 -6.23 -0.71
CA LEU A 16 -2.70 -6.25 -1.57
C LEU A 16 -1.69 -7.31 -1.15
N LEU A 17 -1.43 -7.47 0.16
CA LEU A 17 -0.52 -8.49 0.67
C LEU A 17 -1.03 -9.91 0.37
N ALA A 18 -2.34 -10.14 0.41
CA ALA A 18 -2.93 -11.44 0.09
C ALA A 18 -2.65 -11.91 -1.35
N LEU A 19 -2.37 -10.99 -2.28
CA LEU A 19 -2.00 -11.33 -3.66
C LEU A 19 -0.67 -12.08 -3.73
N LEU A 20 0.25 -11.82 -2.80
CA LEU A 20 1.59 -12.42 -2.78
C LEU A 20 1.57 -13.92 -2.51
N ALA A 21 0.46 -14.47 -2.04
CA ALA A 21 0.25 -15.92 -1.94
C ALA A 21 0.09 -16.58 -3.32
N GLN A 22 -0.22 -15.82 -4.36
CA GLN A 22 -0.36 -16.33 -5.72
C GLN A 22 1.03 -16.38 -6.39
N PRO A 23 1.36 -17.46 -7.12
CA PRO A 23 2.67 -17.60 -7.76
C PRO A 23 3.06 -16.43 -8.68
N ALA A 24 2.08 -15.78 -9.31
CA ALA A 24 2.31 -14.62 -10.19
C ALA A 24 2.88 -13.39 -9.45
N TRP A 25 2.76 -13.33 -8.13
CA TRP A 25 3.15 -12.18 -7.30
C TRP A 25 4.16 -12.55 -6.21
N ALA A 26 4.59 -13.81 -6.12
CA ALA A 26 5.42 -14.32 -5.03
C ALA A 26 6.80 -13.64 -4.93
N ASP A 27 7.29 -13.06 -6.02
CA ASP A 27 8.55 -12.30 -6.05
C ASP A 27 8.37 -10.81 -5.66
N GLY A 28 7.15 -10.37 -5.36
CA GLY A 28 6.82 -8.98 -5.06
C GLY A 28 6.38 -8.17 -6.27
N ALA A 29 5.93 -6.95 -5.99
CA ALA A 29 5.41 -6.02 -7.00
C ALA A 29 5.51 -4.56 -6.54
N PHE A 30 5.43 -3.65 -7.50
CA PHE A 30 5.14 -2.25 -7.21
C PHE A 30 3.66 -1.97 -7.38
N VAL A 31 3.09 -1.16 -6.47
CA VAL A 31 1.83 -0.45 -6.71
C VAL A 31 2.20 0.87 -7.36
N VAL A 32 1.90 1.00 -8.65
CA VAL A 32 2.32 2.15 -9.46
C VAL A 32 1.30 3.29 -9.38
N ALA A 33 0.03 2.92 -9.32
CA ALA A 33 -1.08 3.83 -9.15
C ALA A 33 -2.21 3.15 -8.41
N GLY A 34 -3.01 3.93 -7.71
CA GLY A 34 -4.24 3.47 -7.10
C GLY A 34 -5.14 4.64 -6.73
N ILE A 35 -6.40 4.53 -7.11
CA ILE A 35 -7.46 5.50 -6.79
C ILE A 35 -8.67 4.77 -6.22
N GLY A 36 -9.58 5.48 -5.57
CA GLY A 36 -10.79 4.86 -5.03
C GLY A 36 -11.41 5.64 -3.88
N SER A 37 -12.08 4.93 -2.99
CA SER A 37 -12.66 5.55 -1.78
C SER A 37 -12.54 4.65 -0.56
N LEU A 38 -12.44 5.27 0.61
CA LEU A 38 -12.34 4.62 1.92
C LEU A 38 -13.45 5.09 2.87
N HIS A 39 -13.77 4.28 3.88
CA HIS A 39 -14.74 4.65 4.94
C HIS A 39 -14.19 5.66 5.95
N GLY A 40 -12.87 5.76 6.00
CA GLY A 40 -12.02 6.45 6.94
C GLY A 40 -10.60 6.02 6.60
N ALA A 41 -9.61 6.69 7.19
CA ALA A 41 -8.23 6.34 6.88
C ALA A 41 -7.32 6.42 8.08
N ARG A 42 -6.24 5.65 7.99
CA ARG A 42 -5.27 5.47 9.06
C ARG A 42 -3.88 5.57 8.47
N LEU A 43 -3.24 6.70 8.73
CA LEU A 43 -1.92 7.05 8.19
C LEU A 43 -0.92 7.26 9.32
N ARG A 44 0.34 6.91 9.12
CA ARG A 44 1.44 7.44 9.94
C ARG A 44 2.08 8.60 9.19
N LEU A 45 2.04 9.78 9.79
CA LEU A 45 2.61 10.99 9.22
C LEU A 45 4.14 11.00 9.36
N ALA A 46 4.81 11.90 8.65
CA ALA A 46 6.26 12.04 8.73
C ALA A 46 6.71 12.28 10.17
N ALA A 47 7.70 11.50 10.62
CA ALA A 47 8.26 11.51 11.98
C ALA A 47 7.26 11.26 13.12
N ALA A 48 6.03 10.84 12.82
CA ALA A 48 5.06 10.46 13.84
C ALA A 48 5.25 9.00 14.24
N ASP A 49 5.25 8.71 15.54
CA ASP A 49 5.25 7.33 16.04
C ASP A 49 3.84 6.72 15.99
N ALA A 50 2.82 7.55 16.22
CA ALA A 50 1.42 7.13 16.31
C ALA A 50 0.68 7.25 14.97
N ALA A 51 -0.39 6.46 14.86
CA ALA A 51 -1.35 6.58 13.78
C ALA A 51 -2.14 7.89 13.90
N THR A 52 -2.35 8.54 12.77
CA THR A 52 -3.35 9.59 12.58
C THR A 52 -4.61 8.97 11.98
N GLU A 53 -5.72 9.12 12.70
CA GLU A 53 -7.04 8.69 12.26
C GLU A 53 -7.73 9.83 11.51
N ILE A 54 -8.19 9.56 10.30
CA ILE A 54 -8.99 10.47 9.49
C ILE A 54 -10.40 9.88 9.47
N ALA A 55 -11.30 10.55 10.20
CA ALA A 55 -12.68 10.08 10.36
C ALA A 55 -13.53 10.38 9.11
N GLY A 56 -14.43 9.46 8.81
CA GLY A 56 -15.42 9.63 7.74
C GLY A 56 -14.89 9.33 6.33
N PRO A 57 -15.77 9.41 5.32
CA PRO A 57 -15.45 8.96 3.98
C PRO A 57 -14.31 9.79 3.38
N CYS A 58 -13.38 9.10 2.72
CA CYS A 58 -12.25 9.70 2.03
C CYS A 58 -12.22 9.23 0.56
N GLU A 59 -11.77 10.11 -0.34
CA GLU A 59 -11.34 9.71 -1.68
C GLU A 59 -9.84 9.38 -1.64
N LEU A 60 -9.47 8.22 -2.16
CA LEU A 60 -8.09 7.81 -2.38
C LEU A 60 -7.61 8.44 -3.69
N LEU A 61 -6.76 9.46 -3.58
CA LEU A 61 -6.23 10.21 -4.72
C LEU A 61 -5.01 9.52 -5.32
N SER A 62 -4.20 8.90 -4.47
CA SER A 62 -3.08 8.06 -4.90
C SER A 62 -2.75 6.99 -3.87
N LEU A 63 -2.34 5.82 -4.35
CA LEU A 63 -1.69 4.76 -3.59
C LEU A 63 -0.47 4.28 -4.37
N GLN A 64 0.69 4.28 -3.73
CA GLN A 64 1.94 3.88 -4.37
C GLN A 64 2.82 3.14 -3.37
N GLY A 65 3.67 2.25 -3.86
CA GLY A 65 4.67 1.60 -3.00
C GLY A 65 5.11 0.23 -3.47
N THR A 66 5.66 -0.55 -2.54
CA THR A 66 6.24 -1.87 -2.80
C THR A 66 5.59 -2.95 -1.94
N LEU A 67 5.42 -4.13 -2.53
CA LEU A 67 4.90 -5.34 -1.92
C LEU A 67 5.97 -6.43 -1.98
N SER A 68 6.19 -7.10 -0.86
CA SER A 68 7.07 -8.27 -0.72
C SER A 68 6.47 -9.24 0.29
N THR A 69 6.89 -10.50 0.29
CA THR A 69 6.42 -11.50 1.26
C THR A 69 6.70 -11.10 2.71
N ASP A 70 7.70 -10.25 2.93
CA ASP A 70 8.10 -9.74 4.24
C ASP A 70 7.28 -8.51 4.68
N GLY A 71 6.42 -7.99 3.79
CA GLY A 71 5.53 -6.88 4.08
C GLY A 71 5.40 -5.85 2.93
N ALA A 72 4.58 -4.84 3.19
CA ALA A 72 4.27 -3.76 2.26
C ALA A 72 4.81 -2.41 2.80
N HIS A 73 5.28 -1.57 1.89
CA HIS A 73 5.56 -0.15 2.17
C HIS A 73 4.75 0.68 1.18
N LEU A 74 3.63 1.19 1.67
CA LEU A 74 2.62 1.89 0.87
C LEU A 74 2.45 3.30 1.42
N HIS A 75 2.47 4.28 0.54
CA HIS A 75 2.11 5.66 0.83
C HIS A 75 0.81 6.00 0.10
N ALA A 76 -0.01 6.85 0.72
CA ALA A 76 -1.26 7.28 0.15
C ALA A 76 -1.46 8.80 0.30
N ALA A 77 -2.15 9.39 -0.67
CA ALA A 77 -2.77 10.71 -0.56
C ALA A 77 -4.29 10.56 -0.63
N LEU A 78 -4.99 11.25 0.27
CA LEU A 78 -6.43 11.12 0.50
C LEU A 78 -7.07 12.50 0.59
N ALA A 79 -8.27 12.67 0.02
CA ALA A 79 -9.11 13.84 0.30
C ALA A 79 -10.23 13.46 1.27
N ASP A 80 -10.39 14.22 2.35
CA ASP A 80 -11.53 14.07 3.26
C ASP A 80 -12.82 14.71 2.68
N ALA A 81 -13.93 14.59 3.40
CA ALA A 81 -15.23 15.14 2.98
C ALA A 81 -15.27 16.67 2.87
N GLN A 82 -14.24 17.39 3.36
CA GLN A 82 -14.08 18.84 3.18
C GLN A 82 -13.08 19.19 2.07
N GLY A 83 -12.52 18.19 1.39
CA GLY A 83 -11.52 18.36 0.34
C GLY A 83 -10.11 18.62 0.87
N ARG A 84 -9.84 18.46 2.18
CA ARG A 84 -8.48 18.58 2.71
C ARG A 84 -7.70 17.35 2.32
N VAL A 85 -6.46 17.57 1.86
CA VAL A 85 -5.57 16.48 1.46
C VAL A 85 -4.69 16.05 2.62
N TRP A 86 -4.74 14.76 2.92
CA TRP A 86 -3.93 14.07 3.90
C TRP A 86 -2.97 13.13 3.18
N GLY A 87 -1.72 13.04 3.64
CA GLY A 87 -0.71 12.18 3.02
C GLY A 87 0.20 11.54 4.05
N GLY A 88 0.58 10.28 3.82
CA GLY A 88 1.46 9.57 4.73
C GLY A 88 1.63 8.09 4.42
N HIS A 89 2.25 7.39 5.35
CA HIS A 89 2.43 5.95 5.29
C HIS A 89 1.12 5.22 5.63
N LEU A 90 0.65 4.35 4.74
CA LEU A 90 -0.59 3.62 4.89
C LEU A 90 -0.43 2.52 5.96
N LEU A 91 -1.26 2.57 6.99
CA LEU A 91 -1.33 1.54 8.02
C LEU A 91 -2.41 0.49 7.68
N ASP A 92 -2.55 -0.52 8.53
CA ASP A 92 -3.71 -1.41 8.50
C ASP A 92 -4.96 -0.67 9.00
N GLY A 93 -6.14 -1.08 8.55
CA GLY A 93 -7.44 -0.48 8.89
C GLY A 93 -8.04 0.43 7.81
N ASN A 94 -7.42 0.52 6.63
CA ASN A 94 -7.88 1.36 5.52
C ASN A 94 -8.84 0.58 4.63
N ARG A 95 -10.14 0.58 4.99
CA ARG A 95 -11.18 -0.20 4.29
C ARG A 95 -11.77 0.53 3.10
N VAL A 96 -11.81 -0.15 1.95
CA VAL A 96 -12.48 0.31 0.73
C VAL A 96 -13.96 0.55 0.98
N ARG A 97 -14.47 1.69 0.52
CA ARG A 97 -15.88 2.08 0.64
C ARG A 97 -16.68 1.71 -0.59
N THR A 98 -16.29 2.13 -1.79
CA THR A 98 -16.99 1.80 -3.05
C THR A 98 -16.13 0.95 -3.99
N THR A 99 -14.89 1.35 -4.20
CA THR A 99 -13.93 0.70 -5.10
C THR A 99 -12.53 1.16 -4.74
N ALA A 100 -11.53 0.32 -5.00
CA ALA A 100 -10.17 0.78 -5.20
C ALA A 100 -9.64 0.15 -6.49
N GLU A 101 -9.27 1.00 -7.44
CA GLU A 101 -8.77 0.65 -8.75
C GLU A 101 -7.26 0.88 -8.76
N LEU A 102 -6.51 -0.19 -8.98
CA LEU A 102 -5.09 -0.27 -8.72
C LEU A 102 -4.36 -0.76 -9.97
N LEU A 103 -3.15 -0.26 -10.16
CA LEU A 103 -2.24 -0.74 -11.19
C LEU A 103 -0.97 -1.28 -10.55
N LEU A 104 -0.76 -2.59 -10.67
CA LEU A 104 0.42 -3.26 -10.15
C LEU A 104 1.44 -3.49 -11.27
N ALA A 105 2.72 -3.33 -10.96
CA ALA A 105 3.82 -3.74 -11.83
C ALA A 105 4.47 -5.01 -11.27
N PRO A 106 4.27 -6.18 -11.92
CA PRO A 106 5.07 -7.36 -11.61
C PRO A 106 6.52 -7.12 -12.04
N LEU A 107 7.45 -7.87 -11.47
CA LEU A 107 8.88 -7.69 -11.69
C LEU A 107 9.54 -8.96 -12.25
N PRO A 108 9.35 -9.29 -13.54
CA PRO A 108 10.03 -10.43 -14.15
C PRO A 108 11.55 -10.30 -13.99
N GLY A 109 12.18 -11.35 -13.46
CA GLY A 109 13.63 -11.38 -13.27
C GLY A 109 14.14 -10.70 -12.00
N TRP A 110 13.25 -10.24 -11.11
CA TRP A 110 13.64 -9.66 -9.82
C TRP A 110 12.80 -10.24 -8.69
N ARG A 111 13.34 -10.16 -7.48
CA ARG A 111 12.67 -10.48 -6.22
C ARG A 111 12.85 -9.34 -5.23
N LEU A 112 11.74 -8.91 -4.64
CA LEU A 112 11.72 -7.97 -3.53
C LEU A 112 11.65 -8.73 -2.21
N SER A 113 12.38 -8.23 -1.22
CA SER A 113 12.35 -8.70 0.17
C SER A 113 12.62 -7.52 1.09
N ARG A 114 12.52 -7.72 2.39
CA ARG A 114 12.94 -6.74 3.40
C ARG A 114 13.93 -7.34 4.39
N ALA A 115 14.95 -6.57 4.74
CA ALA A 115 15.96 -6.98 5.71
C ALA A 115 16.22 -5.84 6.70
N ALA A 116 16.59 -6.19 7.93
CA ALA A 116 16.97 -5.21 8.94
C ALA A 116 18.18 -4.39 8.44
N ASP A 117 18.04 -3.07 8.48
CA ASP A 117 19.10 -2.11 8.18
C ASP A 117 19.51 -1.41 9.48
N ALA A 118 20.76 -1.60 9.90
CA ALA A 118 21.29 -1.02 11.13
C ALA A 118 21.40 0.51 11.07
N ALA A 119 21.51 1.10 9.87
CA ALA A 119 21.62 2.55 9.71
C ALA A 119 20.28 3.26 9.90
N THR A 120 19.17 2.60 9.55
CA THR A 120 17.81 3.19 9.66
C THR A 120 17.03 2.67 10.86
N GLY A 121 17.38 1.48 11.37
CA GLY A 121 16.63 0.78 12.41
C GLY A 121 15.35 0.10 11.89
N TYR A 122 15.14 0.05 10.57
CA TYR A 122 13.93 -0.51 9.95
C TYR A 122 14.25 -1.70 9.02
N ALA A 123 13.20 -2.42 8.63
CA ALA A 123 13.28 -3.44 7.59
C ALA A 123 13.17 -2.79 6.20
N GLU A 124 14.32 -2.55 5.58
CA GLU A 124 14.44 -1.83 4.31
C GLU A 124 14.35 -2.74 3.10
N LEU A 125 14.05 -2.15 1.95
CA LEU A 125 13.88 -2.87 0.68
C LEU A 125 15.20 -3.50 0.22
N VAL A 126 15.18 -4.79 -0.06
CA VAL A 126 16.27 -5.52 -0.71
C VAL A 126 15.79 -6.03 -2.07
N VAL A 127 16.48 -5.64 -3.12
CA VAL A 127 16.19 -6.00 -4.52
C VAL A 127 17.24 -6.98 -5.01
N ARG A 128 16.82 -8.15 -5.50
CA ARG A 128 17.72 -9.19 -6.02
C ARG A 128 17.28 -9.67 -7.41
N PRO A 129 18.21 -9.99 -8.33
CA PRO A 129 17.86 -10.71 -9.54
C PRO A 129 17.27 -12.08 -9.22
N ARG A 130 16.33 -12.54 -10.04
CA ARG A 130 15.82 -13.92 -9.98
C ARG A 130 16.74 -14.80 -10.80
N THR A 131 17.52 -15.63 -10.12
CA THR A 131 18.32 -16.70 -10.71
C THR A 131 17.45 -17.84 -11.19
#